data_AF-A0A0A0L4V3-F1
#
_entry.id   AF-A0A0A0L4V3-F1
#
_cell.length_a   1.000
_cell.length_b   1.000
_cell.length_c   1.000
_cell.angle_alpha   90.00
_cell.angle_beta   90.00
_cell.angle_gamma   90.00
#
_symmetry.space_group_name_H-M   'P 1'
#
loop_
_entity.id
_entity.type
_entity.pdbx_description
1 polymer ?
#
loop_
_entity_poly.entity_id
_entity_poly.type
_entity_poly.pdbx_seq_one_letter_code
_entity_poly.pdbx_strand_id
1 'polypeptide(L)'
;MASQVNLAVGSLVWVEDPEVAWLDGDVLEVNGEDIKVLCTSGTTRSVMSEFSWERFCRIIFGSFVQKGISALVEVKSSNVYPKDPEFPPCGVDDMTKLAYLHEPGLLQNLKSRYDVNEIYTYTGSILIAVNPFRRLPHLYDNHMMQQYKGAALGELSPHPFAIANSAYRQMINESISQSILVSGESGAGKTESTKMLMRYLAHVGGRAGGKAATGERSVEQQVLESNPVLEAFGNAKTVRNNNSSRFGKFVEIQFDQSWRISGAAIRTYLLERSRVCQVSDPERNYHCFYMLCAAPTEDIEKYKLGNPRTFHYLNQSNCYELDGVDDSKEYLSTRKAMDVVGISTTEQDAIFRVVAAVLHLGNVEFAKGTEIDSSEPKDDKARFHLKMAAELFMCDEKALEDSMCTRVIVTRDETITKCLDPDSATLSRDALAKIQILFKHLLRRYRIVDKINNSIGQDPDSKNLIGVLDIYGFESFKTNRCLTGTLLLSSLVKDEISSSNFTCICWQHITYM
;
A
#
# COMPACT_ATOMS: atom_id res chain seq x y z
N MET A 1 -7.69 -26.22 -23.16
CA MET A 1 -8.90 -27.06 -23.14
C MET A 1 -8.99 -27.67 -21.76
N ALA A 2 -9.96 -27.25 -20.94
CA ALA A 2 -10.18 -27.88 -19.64
C ALA A 2 -10.68 -29.31 -19.91
N SER A 3 -9.97 -30.31 -19.40
CA SER A 3 -10.45 -31.69 -19.41
C SER A 3 -11.78 -31.75 -18.66
N GLN A 4 -12.86 -32.17 -19.33
CA GLN A 4 -14.11 -32.52 -18.66
C GLN A 4 -13.80 -33.58 -17.59
N VAL A 5 -13.94 -33.21 -16.33
CA VAL A 5 -13.85 -34.15 -15.21
C VAL A 5 -15.11 -35.00 -15.26
N ASN A 6 -14.96 -36.31 -15.46
CA ASN A 6 -16.08 -37.26 -15.40
C ASN A 6 -16.56 -37.37 -13.94
N LEU A 7 -17.54 -36.55 -13.57
CA LEU A 7 -18.19 -36.60 -12.27
C LEU A 7 -19.13 -37.81 -12.21
N ALA A 8 -18.87 -38.74 -11.29
CA ALA A 8 -19.71 -39.93 -11.07
C ALA A 8 -20.53 -39.78 -9.78
N VAL A 9 -21.63 -40.52 -9.68
CA VAL A 9 -22.41 -40.62 -8.43
C VAL A 9 -21.50 -41.12 -7.31
N GLY A 10 -21.47 -40.40 -6.18
CA GLY A 10 -20.57 -40.62 -5.04
C GLY A 10 -19.24 -39.87 -5.12
N SER A 11 -19.01 -39.03 -6.14
CA SER A 11 -17.85 -38.15 -6.18
C SER A 11 -18.01 -36.97 -5.21
N LEU A 12 -16.96 -36.66 -4.47
CA LEU A 12 -16.87 -35.46 -3.65
C LEU A 12 -16.65 -34.23 -4.54
N VAL A 13 -17.41 -33.19 -4.31
CA VAL A 13 -17.37 -31.96 -5.11
C VAL A 13 -17.50 -30.71 -4.27
N TRP A 14 -17.06 -29.60 -4.86
CA TRP A 14 -17.28 -28.24 -4.39
C TRP A 14 -18.39 -27.58 -5.20
N VAL A 15 -19.31 -26.94 -4.48
CA VAL A 15 -20.44 -26.19 -5.04
C VAL A 15 -20.34 -24.75 -4.57
N GLU A 16 -20.61 -23.80 -5.47
CA GLU A 16 -20.62 -22.38 -5.14
C GLU A 16 -21.78 -22.07 -4.17
N ASP A 17 -21.46 -21.39 -3.07
CA ASP A 17 -22.45 -20.93 -2.09
C ASP A 17 -22.37 -19.41 -1.90
N PRO A 18 -23.49 -18.68 -1.93
CA PRO A 18 -23.49 -17.25 -1.77
C PRO A 18 -22.99 -16.77 -0.39
N GLU A 19 -23.09 -17.57 0.66
CA GLU A 19 -22.71 -17.18 2.02
C GLU A 19 -21.32 -17.66 2.44
N VAL A 20 -20.86 -18.82 1.98
CA VAL A 20 -19.55 -19.41 2.35
C VAL A 20 -18.57 -19.60 1.18
N ALA A 21 -18.90 -19.07 0.00
CA ALA A 21 -18.20 -19.20 -1.28
C ALA A 21 -18.19 -20.63 -1.84
N TRP A 22 -17.74 -21.62 -1.07
CA TRP A 22 -17.67 -23.01 -1.48
C TRP A 22 -18.16 -23.95 -0.38
N LEU A 23 -19.12 -24.81 -0.73
CA LEU A 23 -19.59 -25.91 0.09
C LEU A 23 -19.09 -27.23 -0.47
N ASP A 24 -18.69 -28.13 0.43
CA ASP A 24 -18.46 -29.50 0.04
C ASP A 24 -19.77 -30.29 0.00
N GLY A 25 -19.81 -31.27 -0.89
CA GLY A 25 -20.92 -32.20 -0.96
C GLY A 25 -20.65 -33.41 -1.83
N ASP A 26 -21.55 -34.37 -1.75
CA ASP A 26 -21.51 -35.62 -2.50
C ASP A 26 -22.48 -35.58 -3.67
N VAL A 27 -22.03 -36.00 -4.86
CA VAL A 27 -22.91 -36.13 -6.04
C VAL A 27 -23.88 -37.29 -5.84
N LEU A 28 -25.18 -37.02 -5.82
CA LEU A 28 -26.24 -38.03 -5.68
C LEU A 28 -26.80 -38.50 -7.03
N GLU A 29 -27.05 -37.57 -7.95
CA GLU A 29 -27.61 -37.86 -9.28
C GLU A 29 -26.95 -36.98 -10.33
N VAL A 30 -26.70 -37.55 -11.52
CA VAL A 30 -26.18 -36.85 -12.69
C VAL A 30 -27.21 -36.98 -13.82
N ASN A 31 -27.95 -35.91 -14.10
CA ASN A 31 -29.01 -35.85 -15.11
C ASN A 31 -28.56 -34.95 -16.28
N GLY A 32 -27.61 -35.43 -17.08
CA GLY A 32 -27.07 -34.66 -18.22
C GLY A 32 -26.23 -33.48 -17.76
N GLU A 33 -26.71 -32.25 -17.99
CA GLU A 33 -26.02 -31.03 -17.55
C GLU A 33 -26.30 -30.67 -16.09
N ASP A 34 -27.36 -31.23 -15.48
CA ASP A 34 -27.78 -30.93 -14.12
C ASP A 34 -27.30 -32.01 -13.13
N ILE A 35 -26.69 -31.59 -12.03
CA ILE A 35 -26.14 -32.45 -10.98
C ILE A 35 -26.82 -32.14 -9.66
N LYS A 36 -27.30 -33.16 -8.96
CA LYS A 36 -27.78 -33.05 -7.57
C LYS A 36 -26.64 -33.36 -6.61
N VAL A 37 -26.33 -32.41 -5.74
CA VAL A 37 -25.30 -32.52 -4.72
C VAL A 37 -25.93 -32.45 -3.34
N LEU A 38 -25.51 -33.36 -2.44
CA LEU A 38 -25.84 -33.31 -1.02
C LEU A 38 -24.73 -32.56 -0.28
N CYS A 39 -25.00 -31.32 0.13
CA CYS A 39 -24.03 -30.50 0.84
C CYS A 39 -24.00 -30.84 2.34
N THR A 40 -22.80 -30.87 2.92
CA THR A 40 -22.55 -31.24 4.33
C THR A 40 -23.07 -30.18 5.32
N SER A 41 -23.26 -28.95 4.87
CA SER A 41 -23.90 -27.88 5.63
C SER A 41 -24.52 -26.84 4.69
N GLY A 42 -25.85 -26.78 4.58
CA GLY A 42 -26.52 -25.75 3.80
C GLY A 42 -27.99 -25.61 4.17
N THR A 43 -28.55 -24.40 4.02
CA THR A 43 -29.99 -24.19 4.10
C THR A 43 -30.52 -24.11 2.67
N THR A 44 -31.47 -24.97 2.29
CA THR A 44 -31.97 -25.10 0.92
C THR A 44 -32.50 -23.77 0.37
N ARG A 45 -31.78 -23.12 -0.56
CA ARG A 45 -32.30 -22.02 -1.39
C ARG A 45 -31.66 -22.00 -2.77
N SER A 46 -32.48 -21.73 -3.78
CA SER A 46 -32.11 -21.54 -5.19
C SER A 46 -31.14 -20.36 -5.36
N VAL A 47 -29.98 -20.63 -5.98
CA VAL A 47 -28.89 -19.68 -6.22
C VAL A 47 -29.31 -18.64 -7.28
N MET A 48 -29.33 -17.35 -6.92
CA MET A 48 -29.36 -16.24 -7.87
C MET A 48 -27.96 -15.63 -7.98
N SER A 49 -27.53 -15.43 -9.23
CA SER A 49 -26.23 -14.88 -9.62
C SER A 49 -26.13 -13.38 -9.35
N GLU A 50 -25.25 -12.98 -8.43
CA GLU A 50 -24.50 -11.72 -8.52
C GLU A 50 -23.37 -11.71 -7.48
N PHE A 51 -22.13 -11.59 -7.99
CA PHE A 51 -20.88 -11.70 -7.22
C PHE A 51 -20.43 -10.30 -6.77
N SER A 52 -20.20 -10.12 -5.45
CA SER A 52 -19.61 -8.90 -4.88
C SER A 52 -18.51 -9.25 -3.87
N TRP A 53 -17.37 -8.59 -4.00
CA TRP A 53 -16.17 -8.74 -3.16
C TRP A 53 -16.42 -8.51 -1.66
N GLU A 54 -17.46 -7.75 -1.28
CA GLU A 54 -17.83 -7.54 0.13
C GLU A 54 -18.25 -8.85 0.83
N ARG A 55 -18.61 -9.89 0.06
CA ARG A 55 -19.08 -11.18 0.57
C ARG A 55 -17.94 -12.12 0.99
N PHE A 56 -16.77 -12.03 0.36
CA PHE A 56 -15.59 -12.86 0.65
C PHE A 56 -15.05 -12.68 2.09
N CYS A 57 -15.15 -11.47 2.65
CA CYS A 57 -14.64 -11.18 4.01
C CYS A 57 -15.51 -11.75 5.14
N ARG A 58 -16.82 -11.96 4.94
CA ARG A 58 -17.70 -12.58 5.97
C ARG A 58 -17.43 -14.07 6.18
N ILE A 59 -16.83 -14.74 5.19
CA ILE A 59 -16.72 -16.20 5.09
C ILE A 59 -15.66 -16.78 6.02
N ILE A 60 -14.59 -16.02 6.30
CA ILE A 60 -13.47 -16.52 7.10
C ILE A 60 -13.73 -16.33 8.62
N PHE A 61 -14.57 -15.37 9.02
CA PHE A 61 -14.66 -14.93 10.43
C PHE A 61 -16.06 -14.94 11.06
N GLY A 62 -17.10 -15.35 10.33
CA GLY A 62 -18.41 -15.57 10.93
C GLY A 62 -18.38 -16.76 11.90
N SER A 63 -18.41 -16.49 13.21
CA SER A 63 -18.76 -17.53 14.19
C SER A 63 -20.21 -17.94 13.96
N PHE A 64 -20.45 -19.10 13.34
CA PHE A 64 -21.78 -19.64 13.20
C PHE A 64 -21.87 -21.09 13.66
N VAL A 65 -22.91 -21.30 14.46
CA VAL A 65 -23.33 -22.52 15.13
C VAL A 65 -23.44 -23.67 14.12
N GLN A 66 -22.77 -24.79 14.43
CA GLN A 66 -23.03 -26.09 13.81
C GLN A 66 -24.54 -26.43 13.96
N LYS A 67 -25.30 -26.26 12.88
CA LYS A 67 -26.62 -26.89 12.74
C LYS A 67 -26.53 -27.91 11.62
N GLY A 68 -26.55 -29.18 12.02
CA GLY A 68 -26.57 -30.33 11.11
C GLY A 68 -27.90 -30.42 10.36
N ILE A 69 -27.97 -29.75 9.21
CA ILE A 69 -28.98 -30.00 8.18
C ILE A 69 -28.23 -30.10 6.86
N SER A 70 -28.23 -31.30 6.29
CA SER A 70 -27.73 -31.59 4.95
C SER A 70 -28.74 -31.07 3.92
N ALA A 71 -28.32 -30.17 3.04
CA ALA A 71 -29.18 -29.60 1.99
C ALA A 71 -28.86 -30.22 0.63
N LEU A 72 -29.92 -30.50 -0.13
CA LEU A 72 -29.86 -30.95 -1.51
C LEU A 72 -29.87 -29.73 -2.43
N VAL A 73 -28.85 -29.58 -3.27
CA VAL A 73 -28.71 -28.47 -4.20
C VAL A 73 -28.59 -29.03 -5.63
N GLU A 74 -29.41 -28.50 -6.54
CA GLU A 74 -29.29 -28.76 -7.98
C GLU A 74 -28.42 -27.67 -8.61
N VAL A 75 -27.33 -28.09 -9.26
CA VAL A 75 -26.36 -27.20 -9.90
C VAL A 75 -25.94 -27.74 -11.26
N LYS A 76 -25.60 -26.83 -12.16
CA LYS A 76 -25.05 -27.22 -13.47
C LYS A 76 -23.65 -27.80 -13.31
N SER A 77 -23.34 -28.82 -14.10
CA SER A 77 -22.02 -29.46 -14.18
C SER A 77 -20.85 -28.49 -14.41
N SER A 78 -21.09 -27.33 -15.03
CA SER A 78 -20.08 -26.29 -15.24
C SER A 78 -19.66 -25.55 -13.97
N ASN A 79 -20.48 -25.58 -12.92
CA ASN A 79 -20.29 -24.82 -11.68
C ASN A 79 -19.90 -25.74 -10.50
N VAL A 80 -19.46 -26.96 -10.82
CA VAL A 80 -19.07 -27.97 -9.85
C VAL A 80 -17.59 -28.28 -10.05
N TYR A 81 -16.81 -28.24 -8.97
CA TYR A 81 -15.39 -28.56 -9.00
C TYR A 81 -15.12 -29.86 -8.25
N PRO A 82 -14.23 -30.75 -8.73
CA PRO A 82 -13.90 -31.98 -8.02
C PRO A 82 -13.22 -31.67 -6.68
N LYS A 83 -13.52 -32.45 -5.64
CA LYS A 83 -12.82 -32.38 -4.35
C LYS A 83 -11.93 -33.60 -4.20
N ASP A 84 -10.70 -33.37 -3.76
CA ASP A 84 -9.72 -34.44 -3.53
C ASP A 84 -10.11 -35.25 -2.28
N PRO A 85 -10.40 -36.56 -2.40
CA PRO A 85 -10.71 -37.42 -1.26
C PRO A 85 -9.50 -37.69 -0.36
N GLU A 86 -8.27 -37.56 -0.87
CA GLU A 86 -7.02 -37.84 -0.14
C GLU A 86 -6.31 -36.55 0.32
N PHE A 87 -7.06 -35.43 0.42
CA PHE A 87 -6.51 -34.15 0.79
C PHE A 87 -5.80 -34.19 2.17
N PRO A 88 -4.52 -33.76 2.28
CA PRO A 88 -3.80 -33.78 3.54
C PRO A 88 -4.48 -32.93 4.62
N PRO A 89 -4.69 -33.43 5.85
CA PRO A 89 -5.42 -32.71 6.90
C PRO A 89 -4.73 -31.41 7.35
N CYS A 90 -3.41 -31.30 7.18
CA CYS A 90 -2.65 -30.10 7.50
C CYS A 90 -2.38 -29.20 6.26
N GLY A 91 -2.96 -29.53 5.11
CA GLY A 91 -2.66 -28.89 3.83
C GLY A 91 -1.24 -29.20 3.30
N VAL A 92 -0.90 -28.58 2.18
CA VAL A 92 0.40 -28.70 1.49
C VAL A 92 1.17 -27.38 1.56
N ASP A 93 2.49 -27.48 1.70
CA ASP A 93 3.40 -26.33 1.72
C ASP A 93 3.48 -25.60 0.38
N ASP A 94 3.32 -26.32 -0.73
CA ASP A 94 3.32 -25.77 -2.09
C ASP A 94 2.06 -26.19 -2.84
N MET A 95 1.24 -25.22 -3.21
CA MET A 95 -0.04 -25.46 -3.88
C MET A 95 0.10 -26.00 -5.31
N THR A 96 1.30 -25.97 -5.89
CA THR A 96 1.57 -26.67 -7.17
C THR A 96 1.51 -28.20 -7.04
N LYS A 97 1.55 -28.73 -5.81
CA LYS A 97 1.43 -30.17 -5.51
C LYS A 97 -0.03 -30.64 -5.36
N LEU A 98 -1.00 -29.73 -5.46
CA LEU A 98 -2.42 -30.07 -5.38
C LEU A 98 -2.85 -30.88 -6.63
N ALA A 99 -3.67 -31.91 -6.42
CA ALA A 99 -4.23 -32.70 -7.51
C ALA A 99 -5.12 -31.86 -8.45
N TYR A 100 -5.85 -30.90 -7.87
CA TYR A 100 -6.72 -29.99 -8.61
C TYR A 100 -6.41 -28.53 -8.28
N LEU A 101 -5.97 -27.79 -9.30
CA LEU A 101 -5.64 -26.37 -9.17
C LEU A 101 -6.85 -25.50 -9.57
N HIS A 102 -7.85 -25.45 -8.69
CA HIS A 102 -9.02 -24.56 -8.81
C HIS A 102 -9.21 -23.75 -7.52
N GLU A 103 -9.99 -22.68 -7.61
CA GLU A 103 -10.25 -21.76 -6.50
C GLU A 103 -10.65 -22.44 -5.18
N PRO A 104 -11.60 -23.41 -5.14
CA PRO A 104 -11.96 -24.05 -3.87
C PRO A 104 -10.83 -24.85 -3.21
N GLY A 105 -9.96 -25.50 -3.99
CA GLY A 105 -8.85 -26.31 -3.47
C GLY A 105 -7.75 -25.43 -2.89
N LEU A 106 -7.48 -24.29 -3.53
CA LEU A 106 -6.58 -23.27 -3.00
C LEU A 106 -7.11 -22.70 -1.68
N LEU A 107 -8.40 -22.36 -1.62
CA LEU A 107 -9.03 -21.83 -0.41
C LEU A 107 -9.02 -22.84 0.74
N GLN A 108 -9.35 -24.10 0.47
CA GLN A 108 -9.30 -25.18 1.46
C GLN A 108 -7.89 -25.36 2.03
N ASN A 109 -6.86 -25.30 1.17
CA ASN A 109 -5.47 -25.43 1.61
C ASN A 109 -5.05 -24.28 2.52
N LEU A 110 -5.32 -23.04 2.12
CA LEU A 110 -5.01 -21.86 2.92
C LEU A 110 -5.73 -21.90 4.27
N LYS A 111 -7.01 -22.30 4.28
CA LYS A 111 -7.80 -22.45 5.51
C LYS A 111 -7.21 -23.51 6.46
N SER A 112 -6.92 -24.70 5.94
CA SER A 112 -6.39 -25.82 6.74
C SER A 112 -5.04 -25.46 7.38
N ARG A 113 -4.18 -24.75 6.64
CA ARG A 113 -2.89 -24.27 7.16
C ARG A 113 -3.05 -23.14 8.17
N TYR A 114 -3.97 -22.21 7.91
CA TYR A 114 -4.27 -21.13 8.83
C TYR A 114 -4.78 -21.63 10.19
N ASP A 115 -5.63 -22.66 10.19
CA ASP A 115 -6.18 -23.27 11.41
C ASP A 115 -5.10 -23.89 12.31
N VAL A 116 -4.00 -24.38 11.73
CA VAL A 116 -2.81 -24.87 12.46
C VAL A 116 -1.76 -23.78 12.71
N ASN A 117 -2.07 -22.53 12.38
CA ASN A 117 -1.22 -21.34 12.52
C ASN A 117 -0.01 -21.26 11.58
N GLU A 118 -0.04 -22.02 10.49
CA GLU A 118 0.90 -21.94 9.39
C GLU A 118 0.43 -20.87 8.39
N ILE A 119 0.91 -19.64 8.56
CA ILE A 119 0.42 -18.47 7.82
C ILE A 119 1.01 -18.32 6.41
N TYR A 120 2.06 -19.07 6.10
CA TYR A 120 2.83 -18.98 4.87
C TYR A 120 2.62 -20.23 4.02
N THR A 121 2.42 -20.04 2.72
CA THR A 121 2.21 -21.13 1.75
C THR A 121 2.85 -20.76 0.42
N TYR A 122 3.55 -21.69 -0.24
CA TYR A 122 4.09 -21.47 -1.57
C TYR A 122 3.05 -21.73 -2.66
N THR A 123 3.25 -21.02 -3.77
CA THR A 123 2.62 -21.26 -5.06
C THR A 123 3.72 -21.16 -6.12
N GLY A 124 4.51 -22.23 -6.28
CA GLY A 124 5.70 -22.20 -7.12
C GLY A 124 6.73 -21.19 -6.59
N SER A 125 7.04 -20.15 -7.36
CA SER A 125 7.96 -19.08 -6.95
C SER A 125 7.33 -17.98 -6.10
N ILE A 126 6.01 -18.02 -5.88
CA ILE A 126 5.27 -17.01 -5.13
C ILE A 126 5.07 -17.48 -3.69
N LEU A 127 5.28 -16.59 -2.73
CA LEU A 127 4.89 -16.82 -1.34
C LEU A 127 3.55 -16.15 -1.05
N ILE A 128 2.57 -16.94 -0.63
CA ILE A 128 1.30 -16.46 -0.10
C ILE A 128 1.42 -16.34 1.43
N ALA A 129 0.95 -15.22 1.94
CA ALA A 129 0.92 -14.94 3.36
C ALA A 129 -0.46 -14.44 3.79
N VAL A 130 -0.98 -15.04 4.85
CA VAL A 130 -2.29 -14.75 5.43
C VAL A 130 -2.11 -14.10 6.80
N ASN A 131 -2.72 -12.94 7.03
CA ASN A 131 -2.55 -12.21 8.30
C ASN A 131 -3.15 -12.98 9.49
N PRO A 132 -2.36 -13.33 10.52
CA PRO A 132 -2.88 -14.04 11.70
C PRO A 132 -3.56 -13.12 12.72
N PHE A 133 -3.51 -11.79 12.57
CA PHE A 133 -4.01 -10.78 13.51
C PHE A 133 -3.54 -10.96 14.97
N ARG A 134 -2.50 -11.76 15.17
CA ARG A 134 -1.87 -12.05 16.44
C ARG A 134 -0.37 -12.22 16.22
N ARG A 135 0.42 -11.97 17.26
CA ARG A 135 1.86 -12.10 17.17
C ARG A 135 2.25 -13.58 17.25
N LEU A 136 3.11 -14.02 16.31
CA LEU A 136 3.70 -15.36 16.29
C LEU A 136 5.23 -15.22 16.36
N PRO A 137 5.80 -15.00 17.56
CA PRO A 137 7.23 -14.69 17.69
C PRO A 137 8.15 -15.83 17.24
N HIS A 138 7.73 -17.08 17.45
CA HIS A 138 8.48 -18.28 17.13
C HIS A 138 8.88 -18.40 15.65
N LEU A 139 8.15 -17.75 14.74
CA LEU A 139 8.47 -17.75 13.30
C LEU A 139 9.65 -16.82 12.96
N TYR A 140 9.91 -15.81 13.78
CA TYR A 140 10.85 -14.73 13.48
C TYR A 140 12.08 -14.71 14.40
N ASP A 141 12.33 -15.81 15.10
CA ASP A 141 13.47 -15.94 15.99
C ASP A 141 14.81 -15.98 15.22
N ASN A 142 15.88 -15.56 15.89
CA ASN A 142 17.23 -15.59 15.31
C ASN A 142 17.65 -17.03 14.92
N HIS A 143 17.12 -18.04 15.61
CA HIS A 143 17.34 -19.44 15.27
C HIS A 143 16.74 -19.80 13.90
N MET A 144 15.52 -19.34 13.61
CA MET A 144 14.89 -19.53 12.30
C MET A 144 15.72 -18.88 11.20
N MET A 145 16.19 -17.64 11.39
CA MET A 145 17.05 -16.97 10.41
C MET A 145 18.32 -17.78 10.07
N GLN A 146 18.93 -18.45 11.06
CA GLN A 146 20.10 -19.29 10.82
C GLN A 146 19.75 -20.57 10.05
N GLN A 147 18.58 -21.16 10.28
CA GLN A 147 18.15 -22.37 9.56
C GLN A 147 17.91 -22.08 8.08
N TYR A 148 17.32 -20.93 7.75
CA TYR A 148 17.09 -20.54 6.35
C TYR A 148 18.35 -20.11 5.61
N LYS A 149 19.43 -19.79 6.33
CA LYS A 149 20.69 -19.36 5.74
C LYS A 149 21.33 -20.51 4.94
N GLY A 150 21.37 -20.34 3.62
CA GLY A 150 21.97 -21.33 2.71
C GLY A 150 21.04 -22.48 2.28
N ALA A 151 19.82 -22.58 2.80
CA ALA A 151 18.82 -23.54 2.34
C ALA A 151 18.33 -23.21 0.92
N ALA A 152 18.01 -24.22 0.11
CA ALA A 152 17.37 -24.01 -1.19
C ALA A 152 15.86 -23.74 -1.04
N LEU A 153 15.27 -23.07 -2.03
CA LEU A 153 13.83 -22.81 -2.03
C LEU A 153 13.07 -24.15 -2.08
N GLY A 154 12.17 -24.38 -1.13
CA GLY A 154 11.38 -25.61 -1.04
C GLY A 154 11.98 -26.74 -0.19
N GLU A 155 13.22 -26.61 0.31
CA GLU A 155 13.79 -27.56 1.29
C GLU A 155 13.19 -27.38 2.68
N LEU A 156 12.93 -26.13 3.05
CA LEU A 156 12.31 -25.74 4.32
C LEU A 156 10.87 -25.30 4.10
N SER A 157 10.11 -25.23 5.21
CA SER A 157 8.73 -24.77 5.20
C SER A 157 8.61 -23.35 4.61
N PRO A 158 7.41 -22.99 4.10
CA PRO A 158 7.19 -21.69 3.49
C PRO A 158 7.48 -20.54 4.44
N HIS A 159 8.35 -19.61 4.04
CA HIS A 159 8.72 -18.48 4.89
C HIS A 159 9.29 -17.30 4.08
N PRO A 160 9.08 -16.03 4.49
CA PRO A 160 9.70 -14.87 3.85
C PRO A 160 11.22 -14.95 3.78
N PHE A 161 11.84 -15.57 4.79
CA PHE A 161 13.29 -15.77 4.83
C PHE A 161 13.80 -16.67 3.71
N ALA A 162 13.01 -17.65 3.27
CA ALA A 162 13.36 -18.48 2.13
C ALA A 162 13.40 -17.68 0.81
N ILE A 163 12.43 -16.78 0.62
CA ILE A 163 12.38 -15.90 -0.55
C ILE A 163 13.56 -14.93 -0.53
N ALA A 164 13.82 -14.29 0.61
CA ALA A 164 14.98 -13.40 0.77
C ALA A 164 16.31 -14.13 0.57
N ASN A 165 16.45 -15.36 1.08
CA ASN A 165 17.64 -16.19 0.88
C ASN A 165 17.82 -16.58 -0.58
N SER A 166 16.74 -16.96 -1.26
CA SER A 166 16.75 -17.30 -2.68
C SER A 166 17.22 -16.10 -3.52
N ALA A 167 16.65 -14.92 -3.29
CA ALA A 167 17.06 -13.68 -3.95
C ALA A 167 18.54 -13.35 -3.65
N TYR A 168 18.97 -13.45 -2.39
CA TYR A 168 20.36 -13.20 -2.01
C TYR A 168 21.34 -14.17 -2.69
N ARG A 169 21.01 -15.46 -2.75
CA ARG A 169 21.84 -16.47 -3.43
C ARG A 169 21.87 -16.29 -4.95
N GLN A 170 20.75 -15.95 -5.57
CA GLN A 170 20.70 -15.64 -7.00
C GLN A 170 21.57 -14.42 -7.33
N MET A 171 21.51 -13.37 -6.51
CA MET A 171 22.39 -12.21 -6.65
C MET A 171 23.87 -12.59 -6.60
N ILE A 172 24.27 -13.45 -5.66
CA ILE A 172 25.67 -13.92 -5.53
C ILE A 172 26.09 -14.76 -6.74
N ASN A 173 25.24 -15.70 -7.16
CA ASN A 173 25.58 -16.66 -8.20
C ASN A 173 25.61 -16.02 -9.60
N GLU A 174 24.66 -15.14 -9.88
CA GLU A 174 24.48 -14.53 -11.20
C GLU A 174 25.12 -13.15 -11.33
N SER A 175 25.46 -12.50 -10.20
CA SER A 175 25.88 -11.09 -10.16
C SER A 175 24.85 -10.14 -10.80
N ILE A 176 23.56 -10.46 -10.65
CA ILE A 176 22.42 -9.68 -11.15
C ILE A 176 21.60 -9.19 -9.95
N SER A 177 21.22 -7.91 -9.99
CA SER A 177 20.33 -7.30 -9.00
C SER A 177 18.97 -8.01 -8.96
N GLN A 178 18.43 -8.15 -7.76
CA GLN A 178 17.19 -8.88 -7.52
C GLN A 178 16.12 -7.94 -6.98
N SER A 179 14.87 -8.34 -7.12
CA SER A 179 13.78 -7.62 -6.46
C SER A 179 12.72 -8.55 -5.89
N ILE A 180 12.18 -8.14 -4.76
CA ILE A 180 11.11 -8.81 -4.03
C ILE A 180 9.91 -7.88 -4.02
N LEU A 181 8.86 -8.26 -4.75
CA LEU A 181 7.61 -7.52 -4.78
C LEU A 181 6.70 -8.00 -3.65
N VAL A 182 6.30 -7.11 -2.75
CA VAL A 182 5.31 -7.38 -1.70
C VAL A 182 4.01 -6.69 -2.09
N SER A 183 3.04 -7.47 -2.55
CA SER A 183 1.74 -6.97 -3.02
C SER A 183 0.60 -7.48 -2.15
N GLY A 184 -0.51 -6.75 -2.05
CA GLY A 184 -1.69 -7.21 -1.30
C GLY A 184 -2.62 -6.07 -0.88
N GLU A 185 -3.86 -6.37 -0.53
CA GLU A 185 -4.86 -5.38 -0.11
C GLU A 185 -4.42 -4.55 1.13
N SER A 186 -5.05 -3.39 1.33
CA SER A 186 -4.69 -2.47 2.45
C SER A 186 -4.99 -3.10 3.80
N GLY A 187 -3.98 -3.24 4.67
CA GLY A 187 -4.04 -3.91 5.97
C GLY A 187 -3.54 -5.36 6.00
N ALA A 188 -3.07 -5.90 4.86
CA ALA A 188 -2.80 -7.34 4.74
C ALA A 188 -1.61 -7.78 5.58
N GLY A 189 -0.67 -6.89 5.91
CA GLY A 189 0.61 -7.22 6.54
C GLY A 189 1.83 -7.01 5.64
N LYS A 190 1.67 -6.29 4.51
CA LYS A 190 2.78 -5.95 3.59
C LYS A 190 3.96 -5.32 4.31
N THR A 191 3.72 -4.25 5.06
CA THR A 191 4.77 -3.52 5.77
C THR A 191 5.48 -4.39 6.81
N GLU A 192 4.76 -5.26 7.52
CA GLU A 192 5.37 -6.20 8.47
C GLU A 192 6.27 -7.23 7.76
N SER A 193 5.86 -7.71 6.58
CA SER A 193 6.73 -8.58 5.78
C SER A 193 7.97 -7.89 5.26
N THR A 194 7.82 -6.67 4.76
CA THR A 194 8.94 -5.85 4.32
C THR A 194 9.96 -5.71 5.45
N LYS A 195 9.51 -5.49 6.70
CA LYS A 195 10.39 -5.47 7.89
C LYS A 195 11.12 -6.81 8.08
N MET A 196 10.40 -7.93 8.01
CA MET A 196 11.03 -9.26 8.19
C MET A 196 12.04 -9.59 7.08
N LEU A 197 11.75 -9.23 5.83
CA LEU A 197 12.66 -9.39 4.70
C LEU A 197 13.93 -8.56 4.91
N MET A 198 13.79 -7.28 5.28
CA MET A 198 14.92 -6.39 5.56
C MET A 198 15.78 -6.93 6.71
N ARG A 199 15.16 -7.40 7.79
CA ARG A 199 15.86 -8.00 8.93
C ARG A 199 16.66 -9.24 8.53
N TYR A 200 16.09 -10.10 7.69
CA TYR A 200 16.80 -11.27 7.18
C TYR A 200 17.96 -10.90 6.26
N LEU A 201 17.75 -9.97 5.32
CA LEU A 201 18.80 -9.47 4.42
C LEU A 201 19.94 -8.82 5.21
N ALA A 202 19.62 -8.05 6.25
CA ALA A 202 20.59 -7.50 7.20
C ALA A 202 21.40 -8.60 7.91
N HIS A 203 20.75 -9.70 8.28
CA HIS A 203 21.37 -10.84 8.94
C HIS A 203 22.31 -11.63 8.02
N VAL A 204 21.92 -11.90 6.77
CA VAL A 204 22.73 -12.71 5.84
C VAL A 204 23.84 -11.92 5.16
N GLY A 205 23.58 -10.66 4.78
CA GLY A 205 24.58 -9.80 4.16
C GLY A 205 25.66 -9.38 5.15
N GLY A 206 25.30 -9.15 6.42
CA GLY A 206 26.22 -8.54 7.38
C GLY A 206 26.71 -7.15 6.92
N ARG A 207 27.40 -6.41 7.78
CA ARG A 207 28.03 -5.15 7.38
C ARG A 207 29.51 -5.36 7.01
N ALA A 208 29.98 -4.61 6.02
CA ALA A 208 31.41 -4.53 5.71
C ALA A 208 32.18 -3.92 6.91
N GLY A 209 32.95 -4.77 7.60
CA GLY A 209 33.72 -4.42 8.79
C GLY A 209 33.02 -4.88 10.07
N GLY A 210 33.67 -5.76 10.84
CA GLY A 210 33.15 -6.39 12.06
C GLY A 210 32.87 -5.42 13.22
N LYS A 211 31.93 -4.50 13.02
CA LYS A 211 31.53 -3.42 13.92
C LYS A 211 30.14 -3.65 14.51
N ALA A 212 29.78 -4.91 14.78
CA ALA A 212 28.60 -5.23 15.59
C ALA A 212 28.72 -4.76 17.06
N ALA A 213 29.91 -4.27 17.48
CA ALA A 213 30.23 -3.90 18.85
C ALA A 213 30.25 -2.38 19.14
N THR A 214 30.09 -1.51 18.14
CA THR A 214 30.29 -0.05 18.31
C THR A 214 29.01 0.77 18.15
N GLY A 215 27.88 0.37 18.74
CA GLY A 215 26.70 1.25 18.91
C GLY A 215 26.13 1.95 17.66
N GLU A 216 26.62 1.64 16.46
CA GLU A 216 26.22 2.22 15.18
C GLU A 216 24.94 1.53 14.72
N ARG A 217 23.90 2.31 14.48
CA ARG A 217 22.55 1.85 14.12
C ARG A 217 22.59 0.96 12.87
N SER A 218 21.87 -0.17 12.88
CA SER A 218 21.79 -1.04 11.72
C SER A 218 21.07 -0.36 10.55
N VAL A 219 21.32 -0.79 9.31
CA VAL A 219 20.62 -0.26 8.13
C VAL A 219 19.10 -0.44 8.28
N GLU A 220 18.69 -1.58 8.84
CA GLU A 220 17.29 -1.84 9.23
C GLU A 220 16.75 -0.76 10.17
N GLN A 221 17.47 -0.46 11.27
CA GLN A 221 17.04 0.57 12.22
C GLN A 221 16.97 1.95 11.58
N GLN A 222 17.93 2.34 10.74
CA GLN A 222 17.90 3.62 10.04
C GLN A 222 16.71 3.73 9.08
N VAL A 223 16.38 2.66 8.37
CA VAL A 223 15.18 2.61 7.52
C VAL A 223 13.91 2.68 8.37
N LEU A 224 13.84 1.98 9.50
CA LEU A 224 12.69 2.01 10.41
C LEU A 224 12.51 3.38 11.07
N GLU A 225 13.60 4.06 11.46
CA GLU A 225 13.60 5.42 12.01
C GLU A 225 13.11 6.46 10.99
N SER A 226 13.27 6.21 9.68
CA SER A 226 12.76 7.08 8.63
C SER A 226 11.25 6.91 8.35
N ASN A 227 10.65 5.79 8.78
CA ASN A 227 9.25 5.49 8.48
C ASN A 227 8.26 6.53 9.04
N PRO A 228 8.36 7.02 10.29
CA PRO A 228 7.43 8.02 10.80
C PRO A 228 7.34 9.27 9.91
N VAL A 229 8.47 9.69 9.31
CA VAL A 229 8.48 10.79 8.33
C VAL A 229 7.71 10.40 7.08
N LEU A 230 7.96 9.23 6.50
CA LEU A 230 7.25 8.80 5.29
C LEU A 230 5.74 8.57 5.55
N GLU A 231 5.38 8.05 6.72
CA GLU A 231 3.99 7.83 7.12
C GLU A 231 3.26 9.17 7.34
N ALA A 232 3.91 10.15 7.96
CA ALA A 232 3.36 11.49 8.14
C ALA A 232 2.89 12.13 6.83
N PHE A 233 3.71 12.07 5.77
CA PHE A 233 3.42 12.74 4.48
C PHE A 233 2.77 11.83 3.44
N GLY A 234 2.77 10.51 3.65
CA GLY A 234 2.39 9.54 2.64
C GLY A 234 1.26 8.59 3.06
N ASN A 235 0.89 8.55 4.35
CA ASN A 235 -0.24 7.75 4.81
C ASN A 235 -1.46 8.60 5.11
N ALA A 236 -2.63 7.97 4.97
CA ALA A 236 -3.92 8.55 5.27
C ALA A 236 -4.90 7.49 5.76
N LYS A 237 -5.97 7.94 6.41
CA LYS A 237 -7.13 7.09 6.72
C LYS A 237 -7.91 6.78 5.45
N THR A 238 -8.14 5.51 5.17
CA THR A 238 -9.12 5.03 4.18
C THR A 238 -10.26 4.31 4.88
N VAL A 239 -11.28 3.90 4.13
CA VAL A 239 -12.43 3.14 4.67
C VAL A 239 -12.00 1.83 5.37
N ARG A 240 -10.93 1.19 4.88
CA ARG A 240 -10.48 -0.12 5.37
C ARG A 240 -9.36 -0.04 6.41
N ASN A 241 -8.57 1.03 6.42
CA ASN A 241 -7.37 1.12 7.24
C ASN A 241 -7.10 2.57 7.70
N ASN A 242 -6.85 2.76 8.99
CA ASN A 242 -6.56 4.06 9.57
C ASN A 242 -5.17 4.63 9.20
N ASN A 243 -4.22 3.77 8.82
CA ASN A 243 -2.86 4.16 8.43
C ASN A 243 -2.47 3.52 7.09
N SER A 244 -3.24 3.81 6.04
CA SER A 244 -2.99 3.25 4.71
C SER A 244 -1.91 4.05 3.97
N SER A 245 -0.84 3.38 3.54
CA SER A 245 0.14 3.98 2.64
C SER A 245 -0.47 4.29 1.28
N ARG A 246 -0.31 5.54 0.82
CA ARG A 246 -0.81 6.04 -0.48
C ARG A 246 0.33 6.39 -1.44
N PHE A 247 1.49 5.80 -1.21
CA PHE A 247 2.67 5.81 -2.07
C PHE A 247 3.29 4.42 -2.08
N GLY A 248 3.97 4.07 -3.17
CA GLY A 248 4.84 2.91 -3.22
C GLY A 248 6.21 3.24 -2.63
N LYS A 249 6.75 2.34 -1.80
CA LYS A 249 8.10 2.44 -1.24
C LYS A 249 8.95 1.32 -1.82
N PHE A 250 10.04 1.69 -2.47
CA PHE A 250 11.07 0.75 -2.88
C PHE A 250 12.28 0.96 -1.99
N VAL A 251 12.66 -0.08 -1.25
CA VAL A 251 13.86 -0.06 -0.40
C VAL A 251 14.93 -0.87 -1.11
N GLU A 252 15.96 -0.19 -1.57
CA GLU A 252 17.15 -0.78 -2.18
C GLU A 252 18.15 -1.09 -1.07
N ILE A 253 18.48 -2.38 -0.89
CA ILE A 253 19.61 -2.79 -0.07
C ILE A 253 20.80 -2.99 -1.00
N GLN A 254 21.88 -2.28 -0.75
CA GLN A 254 23.07 -2.22 -1.61
C GLN A 254 24.17 -3.12 -1.06
N PHE A 255 24.84 -3.84 -1.96
CA PHE A 255 25.85 -4.83 -1.61
C PHE A 255 27.19 -4.55 -2.28
N ASP A 256 28.27 -4.66 -1.51
CA ASP A 256 29.63 -4.56 -2.00
C ASP A 256 30.05 -5.80 -2.81
N GLN A 257 31.27 -5.78 -3.36
CA GLN A 257 31.85 -6.91 -4.11
C GLN A 257 32.10 -8.16 -3.24
N SER A 258 32.06 -8.02 -1.91
CA SER A 258 32.15 -9.12 -0.95
C SER A 258 30.77 -9.61 -0.49
N TRP A 259 29.70 -9.16 -1.15
CA TRP A 259 28.30 -9.46 -0.84
C TRP A 259 27.84 -8.99 0.55
N ARG A 260 28.53 -8.02 1.13
CA ARG A 260 28.15 -7.39 2.38
C ARG A 260 27.36 -6.13 2.13
N ILE A 261 26.53 -5.74 3.08
CA ILE A 261 25.73 -4.52 2.96
C ILE A 261 26.68 -3.32 2.99
N SER A 262 26.71 -2.56 1.90
CA SER A 262 27.44 -1.30 1.79
C SER A 262 26.57 -0.10 2.14
N GLY A 263 25.27 -0.18 1.85
CA GLY A 263 24.31 0.90 2.09
C GLY A 263 22.86 0.50 1.84
N ALA A 264 21.96 1.48 1.93
CA ALA A 264 20.60 1.34 1.44
C ALA A 264 20.05 2.69 0.96
N ALA A 265 19.06 2.62 0.06
CA ALA A 265 18.35 3.77 -0.46
C ALA A 265 16.85 3.50 -0.48
N ILE A 266 16.06 4.55 -0.28
CA ILE A 266 14.61 4.52 -0.40
C ILE A 266 14.25 5.33 -1.64
N ARG A 267 13.40 4.75 -2.49
CA ARG A 267 12.74 5.44 -3.60
C ARG A 267 11.24 5.39 -3.37
N THR A 268 10.60 6.53 -3.57
CA THR A 268 9.15 6.67 -3.42
C THR A 268 8.51 6.78 -4.79
N TYR A 269 7.48 6.00 -5.05
CA TYR A 269 6.73 5.98 -6.31
C TYR A 269 5.26 6.29 -6.08
N LEU A 270 4.61 6.85 -7.11
CA LEU A 270 3.15 6.85 -7.25
C LEU A 270 2.37 7.40 -6.03
N LEU A 271 2.82 8.52 -5.47
CA LEU A 271 2.06 9.23 -4.43
C LEU A 271 0.69 9.68 -4.97
N GLU A 272 -0.39 9.34 -4.27
CA GLU A 272 -1.76 9.67 -4.65
C GLU A 272 -2.02 11.19 -4.58
N ARG A 273 -1.76 11.85 -5.71
CA ARG A 273 -1.81 13.31 -5.87
C ARG A 273 -3.19 13.89 -5.63
N SER A 274 -4.22 13.18 -6.09
CA SER A 274 -5.61 13.64 -6.03
C SER A 274 -6.09 13.86 -4.61
N ARG A 275 -5.60 13.05 -3.65
CA ARG A 275 -6.04 13.07 -2.24
C ARG A 275 -5.86 14.42 -1.56
N VAL A 276 -4.84 15.19 -1.96
CA VAL A 276 -4.55 16.51 -1.40
C VAL A 276 -5.75 17.45 -1.56
N CYS A 277 -6.37 17.44 -2.75
CA CYS A 277 -7.45 18.37 -3.08
C CYS A 277 -8.83 17.74 -2.95
N GLN A 278 -8.93 16.41 -3.02
CA GLN A 278 -10.19 15.68 -3.05
C GLN A 278 -10.14 14.49 -2.09
N VAL A 279 -11.01 14.52 -1.08
CA VAL A 279 -11.16 13.45 -0.08
C VAL A 279 -12.59 12.92 -0.15
N SER A 280 -12.76 11.59 -0.06
CA SER A 280 -14.08 10.96 -0.01
C SER A 280 -14.48 10.69 1.44
N ASP A 281 -15.74 10.88 1.82
CA ASP A 281 -16.22 10.52 3.17
C ASP A 281 -16.43 9.00 3.26
N PRO A 282 -15.97 8.28 4.32
CA PRO A 282 -15.38 8.74 5.59
C PRO A 282 -13.82 8.66 5.68
N GLU A 283 -13.10 9.04 4.64
CA GLU A 283 -11.62 9.04 4.61
C GLU A 283 -11.01 10.35 5.17
N ARG A 284 -9.69 10.36 5.43
CA ARG A 284 -8.91 11.57 5.74
C ARG A 284 -7.95 11.92 4.60
N ASN A 285 -7.51 13.17 4.64
CA ASN A 285 -6.30 13.61 3.93
C ASN A 285 -5.04 13.05 4.63
N TYR A 286 -3.85 13.36 4.11
CA TYR A 286 -2.58 12.93 4.73
C TYR A 286 -2.44 13.39 6.19
N HIS A 287 -1.81 12.58 7.03
CA HIS A 287 -1.69 12.82 8.47
C HIS A 287 -0.98 14.15 8.78
N CYS A 288 0.00 14.56 7.95
CA CYS A 288 0.77 15.79 8.15
C CYS A 288 -0.09 17.04 8.31
N PHE A 289 -1.25 17.12 7.64
CA PHE A 289 -2.13 18.27 7.77
C PHE A 289 -2.81 18.35 9.13
N TYR A 290 -3.29 17.22 9.64
CA TYR A 290 -3.98 17.14 10.93
C TYR A 290 -2.99 17.32 12.08
N MET A 291 -1.80 16.71 11.97
CA MET A 291 -0.69 16.92 12.89
C MET A 291 -0.28 18.39 12.99
N LEU A 292 -0.25 19.10 11.85
CA LEU A 292 0.10 20.52 11.83
C LEU A 292 -1.00 21.41 12.44
N CYS A 293 -2.27 21.06 12.28
CA CYS A 293 -3.38 21.71 12.98
C CYS A 293 -3.40 21.41 14.50
N ALA A 294 -2.78 20.31 14.94
CA ALA A 294 -2.64 19.91 16.34
C ALA A 294 -1.24 20.21 16.93
N ALA A 295 -0.43 20.99 16.22
CA ALA A 295 0.91 21.38 16.63
C ALA A 295 0.90 22.31 17.88
N PRO A 296 2.04 22.55 18.54
CA PRO A 296 2.14 23.52 19.62
C PRO A 296 1.65 24.91 19.20
N THR A 297 1.15 25.71 20.15
CA THR A 297 0.56 27.04 19.89
C THR A 297 1.51 27.97 19.14
N GLU A 298 2.82 27.86 19.39
CA GLU A 298 3.86 28.63 18.68
C GLU A 298 3.84 28.40 17.17
N ASP A 299 3.74 27.13 16.75
CA ASP A 299 3.71 26.77 15.33
C ASP A 299 2.36 27.11 14.70
N ILE A 300 1.25 26.93 15.43
CA ILE A 300 -0.09 27.30 14.96
C ILE A 300 -0.18 28.81 14.70
N GLU A 301 0.30 29.64 15.63
CA GLU A 301 0.31 31.10 15.48
C GLU A 301 1.23 31.55 14.35
N LYS A 302 2.42 30.95 14.25
CA LYS A 302 3.41 31.22 13.19
C LYS A 302 2.86 30.96 11.79
N TYR A 303 2.13 29.86 11.63
CA TYR A 303 1.53 29.48 10.34
C TYR A 303 0.10 29.98 10.16
N LYS A 304 -0.46 30.69 11.15
CA LYS A 304 -1.86 31.17 11.20
C LYS A 304 -2.88 30.07 10.88
N LEU A 305 -2.63 28.89 11.45
CA LEU A 305 -3.50 27.73 11.31
C LEU A 305 -4.61 27.79 12.36
N GLY A 306 -5.66 27.02 12.10
CA GLY A 306 -6.82 26.92 12.98
C GLY A 306 -7.36 25.50 13.01
N ASN A 307 -8.64 25.37 13.35
CA ASN A 307 -9.30 24.07 13.39
C ASN A 307 -9.31 23.42 11.99
N PRO A 308 -9.04 22.11 11.84
CA PRO A 308 -9.09 21.41 10.54
C PRO A 308 -10.38 21.69 9.73
N ARG A 309 -11.51 21.90 10.40
CA ARG A 309 -12.82 22.20 9.77
C ARG A 309 -12.83 23.50 8.96
N THR A 310 -11.93 24.44 9.23
CA THR A 310 -11.86 25.71 8.51
C THR A 310 -11.20 25.58 7.15
N PHE A 311 -10.50 24.46 6.88
CA PHE A 311 -9.76 24.28 5.65
C PHE A 311 -10.52 23.38 4.67
N HIS A 312 -10.72 23.87 3.45
CA HIS A 312 -11.46 23.19 2.39
C HIS A 312 -10.88 21.81 2.03
N TYR A 313 -9.56 21.65 2.11
CA TYR A 313 -8.90 20.36 1.85
C TYR A 313 -9.04 19.32 2.98
N LEU A 314 -9.53 19.73 4.16
CA LEU A 314 -9.71 18.87 5.32
C LEU A 314 -11.18 18.69 5.71
N ASN A 315 -12.08 19.58 5.27
CA ASN A 315 -13.49 19.56 5.67
C ASN A 315 -14.45 18.86 4.67
N GLN A 316 -13.91 18.22 3.63
CA GLN A 316 -14.69 17.44 2.66
C GLN A 316 -15.22 16.12 3.22
N SER A 317 -14.59 15.59 4.28
CA SER A 317 -15.06 14.44 5.04
C SER A 317 -15.43 14.85 6.46
N ASN A 318 -16.29 14.06 7.11
CA ASN A 318 -16.68 14.29 8.50
C ASN A 318 -15.70 13.67 9.51
N CYS A 319 -14.58 13.13 9.03
CA CYS A 319 -13.60 12.43 9.83
C CYS A 319 -12.38 13.33 10.12
N TYR A 320 -12.31 13.91 11.31
CA TYR A 320 -11.19 14.76 11.72
C TYR A 320 -10.25 14.08 12.72
N GLU A 321 -10.76 13.16 13.51
CA GLU A 321 -10.03 12.45 14.56
C GLU A 321 -9.94 10.95 14.24
N LEU A 322 -8.91 10.31 14.78
CA LEU A 322 -8.66 8.88 14.63
C LEU A 322 -8.73 8.21 16.00
N ASP A 323 -9.45 7.10 16.09
CA ASP A 323 -9.58 6.36 17.34
C ASP A 323 -8.21 5.84 17.82
N GLY A 324 -7.80 6.30 19.00
CA GLY A 324 -6.55 5.88 19.64
C GLY A 324 -5.28 6.55 19.12
N VAL A 325 -5.38 7.55 18.21
CA VAL A 325 -4.23 8.31 17.70
C VAL A 325 -4.32 9.76 18.16
N ASP A 326 -3.21 10.27 18.68
CA ASP A 326 -3.07 11.65 19.14
C ASP A 326 -2.20 12.43 18.15
N ASP A 327 -2.84 13.20 17.27
CA ASP A 327 -2.18 13.95 16.20
C ASP A 327 -1.08 14.91 16.75
N SER A 328 -1.21 15.39 17.99
CA SER A 328 -0.20 16.26 18.63
C SER A 328 1.06 15.49 19.01
N LYS A 329 0.90 14.26 19.53
CA LYS A 329 2.03 13.37 19.83
C LYS A 329 2.72 12.89 18.55
N GLU A 330 1.94 12.57 17.52
CA GLU A 330 2.46 12.17 16.21
C GLU A 330 3.27 13.30 15.56
N TYR A 331 2.85 14.56 15.72
CA TYR A 331 3.63 15.73 15.28
C TYR A 331 5.01 15.77 15.93
N LEU A 332 5.07 15.61 17.27
CA LEU A 332 6.33 15.59 18.01
C LEU A 332 7.20 14.38 17.66
N SER A 333 6.59 13.22 17.46
CA SER A 333 7.27 12.00 17.00
C SER A 333 7.90 12.21 15.62
N THR A 334 7.15 12.83 14.70
CA THR A 334 7.61 13.15 13.35
C THR A 334 8.79 14.13 13.37
N ARG A 335 8.75 15.19 14.19
CA ARG A 335 9.90 16.12 14.33
C ARG A 335 11.15 15.41 14.87
N LYS A 336 10.99 14.57 15.89
CA LYS A 336 12.11 13.75 16.42
C LYS A 336 12.67 12.81 15.35
N ALA A 337 11.82 12.19 14.53
CA ALA A 337 12.28 11.34 13.43
C ALA A 337 13.03 12.16 12.36
N MET A 338 12.57 13.38 12.05
CA MET A 338 13.28 14.29 11.16
C MET A 338 14.67 14.69 11.70
N ASP A 339 14.80 14.95 13.00
CA ASP A 339 16.08 15.23 13.66
C ASP A 339 17.05 14.04 13.52
N VAL A 340 16.54 12.82 13.77
CA VAL A 340 17.30 11.56 13.72
C VAL A 340 17.81 11.28 12.30
N VAL A 341 17.04 11.63 11.28
CA VAL A 341 17.38 11.54 9.85
C VAL A 341 18.34 12.66 9.39
N GLY A 342 18.62 13.65 10.24
CA GLY A 342 19.53 14.76 9.91
C GLY A 342 18.88 15.88 9.10
N ILE A 343 17.56 16.06 9.23
CA ILE A 343 16.86 17.24 8.71
C ILE A 343 16.94 18.35 9.76
N SER A 344 17.59 19.46 9.41
CA SER A 344 17.77 20.58 10.33
C SER A 344 16.45 21.26 10.68
N THR A 345 16.39 21.93 11.83
CA THR A 345 15.18 22.64 12.28
C THR A 345 14.69 23.68 11.27
N THR A 346 15.60 24.37 10.58
CA THR A 346 15.26 25.34 9.52
C THR A 346 14.60 24.67 8.31
N GLU A 347 15.01 23.45 7.98
CA GLU A 347 14.41 22.66 6.91
C GLU A 347 13.08 22.06 7.33
N GLN A 348 12.95 21.57 8.57
CA GLN A 348 11.67 21.12 9.13
C GLN A 348 10.64 22.25 9.08
N ASP A 349 11.02 23.44 9.53
CA ASP A 349 10.16 24.62 9.51
C ASP A 349 9.78 25.00 8.08
N ALA A 350 10.69 24.84 7.11
CA ALA A 350 10.41 25.09 5.70
C ALA A 350 9.46 24.04 5.10
N ILE A 351 9.58 22.77 5.49
CA ILE A 351 8.67 21.67 5.11
C ILE A 351 7.27 21.97 5.62
N PHE A 352 7.11 22.24 6.92
CA PHE A 352 5.81 22.54 7.52
C PHE A 352 5.22 23.85 7.00
N ARG A 353 6.06 24.84 6.67
CA ARG A 353 5.61 26.08 6.02
C ARG A 353 4.94 25.81 4.68
N VAL A 354 5.51 24.92 3.85
CA VAL A 354 4.90 24.54 2.57
C VAL A 354 3.58 23.79 2.78
N VAL A 355 3.50 22.89 3.76
CA VAL A 355 2.25 22.18 4.10
C VAL A 355 1.16 23.17 4.53
N ALA A 356 1.49 24.12 5.40
CA ALA A 356 0.58 25.19 5.82
C ALA A 356 0.11 26.03 4.63
N ALA A 357 1.04 26.43 3.74
CA ALA A 357 0.72 27.22 2.56
C ALA A 357 -0.30 26.52 1.65
N VAL A 358 -0.19 25.19 1.49
CA VAL A 358 -1.17 24.39 0.73
C VAL A 358 -2.56 24.39 1.38
N LEU A 359 -2.63 24.35 2.71
CA LEU A 359 -3.92 24.48 3.42
C LEU A 359 -4.58 25.83 3.18
N HIS A 360 -3.82 26.93 3.26
CA HIS A 360 -4.34 28.27 2.94
C HIS A 360 -4.76 28.37 1.47
N LEU A 361 -3.98 27.80 0.56
CA LEU A 361 -4.29 27.80 -0.87
C LEU A 361 -5.66 27.14 -1.15
N GLY A 362 -6.01 26.05 -0.46
CA GLY A 362 -7.30 25.38 -0.62
C GLY A 362 -8.52 26.25 -0.26
N ASN A 363 -8.33 27.26 0.57
CA ASN A 363 -9.39 28.21 0.99
C ASN A 363 -9.53 29.42 0.06
N VAL A 364 -8.72 29.52 -0.99
CA VAL A 364 -8.88 30.57 -2.00
C VAL A 364 -10.05 30.16 -2.91
N GLU A 365 -11.20 30.80 -2.68
CA GLU A 365 -12.39 30.70 -3.53
C GLU A 365 -12.38 31.82 -4.59
N PHE A 366 -12.75 31.48 -5.82
CA PHE A 366 -12.84 32.42 -6.93
C PHE A 366 -14.30 32.75 -7.26
N ALA A 367 -14.55 34.01 -7.64
CA ALA A 367 -15.80 34.48 -8.19
C ALA A 367 -15.58 35.03 -9.61
N LYS A 368 -16.67 35.24 -10.36
CA LYS A 368 -16.59 35.89 -11.67
C LYS A 368 -16.10 37.32 -11.48
N GLY A 369 -15.05 37.69 -12.22
CA GLY A 369 -14.50 39.03 -12.22
C GLY A 369 -15.31 39.99 -13.10
N THR A 370 -14.69 41.12 -13.41
CA THR A 370 -15.31 42.21 -14.19
C THR A 370 -15.51 41.88 -15.67
N GLU A 371 -14.69 41.00 -16.24
CA GLU A 371 -14.84 40.48 -17.61
C GLU A 371 -15.54 39.11 -17.63
N ILE A 372 -16.23 38.79 -18.74
CA ILE A 372 -17.09 37.60 -18.89
C ILE A 372 -16.38 36.28 -18.54
N ASP A 373 -15.08 36.19 -18.88
CA ASP A 373 -14.23 35.00 -18.67
C ASP A 373 -13.15 35.22 -17.59
N SER A 374 -13.27 36.26 -16.76
CA SER A 374 -12.30 36.55 -15.69
C SER A 374 -12.71 35.97 -14.34
N SER A 375 -11.71 35.70 -13.50
CA SER A 375 -11.89 35.26 -12.12
C SER A 375 -11.10 36.15 -11.16
N GLU A 376 -11.70 36.45 -10.03
CA GLU A 376 -11.08 37.19 -8.93
C GLU A 376 -11.34 36.47 -7.60
N PRO A 377 -10.49 36.65 -6.57
CA PRO A 377 -10.76 36.13 -5.23
C PRO A 377 -12.10 36.65 -4.71
N LYS A 378 -12.99 35.72 -4.30
CA LYS A 378 -14.40 35.98 -4.01
C LYS A 378 -14.64 36.97 -2.86
N ASP A 379 -13.94 36.77 -1.75
CA ASP A 379 -14.15 37.50 -0.50
C ASP A 379 -12.83 37.97 0.12
N ASP A 380 -12.89 38.91 1.07
CA ASP A 380 -11.73 39.32 1.88
C ASP A 380 -11.06 38.15 2.60
N LYS A 381 -11.81 37.10 2.93
CA LYS A 381 -11.27 35.85 3.47
C LYS A 381 -10.39 35.12 2.45
N ALA A 382 -10.82 35.03 1.20
CA ALA A 382 -10.02 34.42 0.13
C ALA A 382 -8.75 35.22 -0.12
N ARG A 383 -8.83 36.56 -0.08
CA ARG A 383 -7.67 37.46 -0.18
C ARG A 383 -6.70 37.28 0.99
N PHE A 384 -7.21 37.13 2.22
CA PHE A 384 -6.38 36.82 3.39
C PHE A 384 -5.63 35.49 3.22
N HIS A 385 -6.32 34.45 2.76
CA HIS A 385 -5.71 33.14 2.51
C HIS A 385 -4.68 33.18 1.37
N LEU A 386 -4.94 33.94 0.31
CA LEU A 386 -4.00 34.16 -0.80
C LEU A 386 -2.73 34.87 -0.32
N LYS A 387 -2.88 35.98 0.39
CA LYS A 387 -1.76 36.72 0.99
C LYS A 387 -0.95 35.84 1.93
N MET A 388 -1.62 35.03 2.74
CA MET A 388 -0.95 34.08 3.64
C MET A 388 -0.18 33.00 2.89
N ALA A 389 -0.77 32.43 1.84
CA ALA A 389 -0.08 31.47 0.98
C ALA A 389 1.16 32.11 0.34
N ALA A 390 1.07 33.36 -0.12
CA ALA A 390 2.20 34.11 -0.69
C ALA A 390 3.31 34.37 0.33
N GLU A 391 2.96 34.79 1.55
CA GLU A 391 3.91 34.97 2.66
C GLU A 391 4.64 33.65 3.01
N LEU A 392 3.91 32.54 3.10
CA LEU A 392 4.47 31.23 3.44
C LEU A 392 5.32 30.64 2.31
N PHE A 393 4.93 30.84 1.05
CA PHE A 393 5.74 30.44 -0.10
C PHE A 393 6.93 31.39 -0.36
N MET A 394 6.95 32.56 0.28
CA MET A 394 7.91 33.64 0.03
C MET A 394 7.90 34.06 -1.45
N CYS A 395 6.70 34.26 -2.00
CA CYS A 395 6.48 34.73 -3.36
C CYS A 395 5.63 36.00 -3.39
N ASP A 396 5.63 36.69 -4.53
CA ASP A 396 4.78 37.86 -4.73
C ASP A 396 3.30 37.45 -4.80
N GLU A 397 2.44 38.21 -4.11
CA GLU A 397 1.01 37.94 -4.00
C GLU A 397 0.32 38.01 -5.37
N LYS A 398 0.64 39.04 -6.17
CA LYS A 398 0.02 39.22 -7.50
C LYS A 398 0.48 38.17 -8.48
N ALA A 399 1.78 37.83 -8.47
CA ALA A 399 2.29 36.75 -9.30
C ALA A 399 1.63 35.39 -8.98
N LEU A 400 1.31 35.14 -7.70
CA LEU A 400 0.60 33.93 -7.27
C LEU A 400 -0.87 33.95 -7.72
N GLU A 401 -1.53 35.10 -7.65
CA GLU A 401 -2.89 35.31 -8.18
C GLU A 401 -2.95 35.10 -9.70
N ASP A 402 -2.07 35.78 -10.44
CA ASP A 402 -1.98 35.70 -11.90
C ASP A 402 -1.72 34.26 -12.37
N SER A 403 -0.92 33.50 -11.62
CA SER A 403 -0.66 32.07 -11.88
C SER A 403 -1.91 31.20 -11.82
N MET A 404 -2.95 31.60 -11.09
CA MET A 404 -4.20 30.84 -10.94
C MET A 404 -5.31 31.36 -11.84
N CYS A 405 -5.39 32.68 -12.01
CA CYS A 405 -6.44 33.36 -12.76
C CYS A 405 -6.10 33.55 -14.25
N THR A 406 -4.83 33.44 -14.65
CA THR A 406 -4.40 33.63 -16.03
C THR A 406 -3.63 32.42 -16.57
N ARG A 407 -3.72 32.22 -17.88
CA ARG A 407 -2.94 31.22 -18.61
C ARG A 407 -2.15 31.89 -19.71
N VAL A 408 -0.84 31.83 -19.59
CA VAL A 408 0.10 32.31 -20.60
C VAL A 408 0.32 31.22 -21.65
N ILE A 409 -0.05 31.49 -22.90
CA ILE A 409 0.15 30.61 -24.05
C ILE A 409 1.24 31.22 -24.93
N VAL A 410 2.40 30.57 -24.95
CA VAL A 410 3.52 30.97 -25.79
C VAL A 410 3.35 30.30 -27.16
N THR A 411 3.11 31.10 -28.19
CA THR A 411 3.15 30.66 -29.59
C THR A 411 4.48 31.08 -30.24
N ARG A 412 4.73 30.69 -31.49
CA ARG A 412 6.02 30.96 -32.16
C ARG A 412 6.36 32.44 -32.28
N ASP A 413 5.33 33.29 -32.40
CA ASP A 413 5.51 34.71 -32.69
C ASP A 413 5.00 35.62 -31.56
N GLU A 414 4.10 35.14 -30.69
CA GLU A 414 3.49 35.96 -29.63
C GLU A 414 3.18 35.18 -28.35
N THR A 415 3.20 35.89 -27.21
CA THR A 415 2.75 35.38 -25.90
C THR A 415 1.37 35.95 -25.60
N ILE A 416 0.35 35.09 -25.59
CA ILE A 416 -1.04 35.48 -25.36
C ILE A 416 -1.41 35.09 -23.92
N THR A 417 -1.79 36.07 -23.10
CA THR A 417 -2.31 35.83 -21.76
C THR A 417 -3.83 35.79 -21.82
N LYS A 418 -4.42 34.65 -21.43
CA LYS A 418 -5.87 34.46 -21.38
C LYS A 418 -6.34 34.37 -19.93
N CYS A 419 -7.36 35.14 -19.56
CA CYS A 419 -8.05 35.03 -18.28
C CYS A 419 -8.85 33.71 -18.20
N LEU A 420 -8.88 33.11 -17.01
CA LEU A 420 -9.57 31.86 -16.74
C LEU A 420 -10.88 32.12 -15.98
N ASP A 421 -11.90 31.33 -16.31
CA ASP A 421 -13.15 31.30 -15.56
C ASP A 421 -12.94 30.73 -14.13
N PRO A 422 -13.86 30.96 -13.19
CA PRO A 422 -13.70 30.53 -11.80
C PRO A 422 -13.51 29.02 -11.60
N ASP A 423 -14.13 28.19 -12.45
CA ASP A 423 -14.00 26.73 -12.35
C ASP A 423 -12.61 26.30 -12.83
N SER A 424 -12.14 26.87 -13.95
CA SER A 424 -10.77 26.69 -14.45
C SER A 424 -9.72 27.21 -13.47
N ALA A 425 -9.95 28.35 -12.81
CA ALA A 425 -9.06 28.90 -11.80
C ALA A 425 -8.97 27.99 -10.57
N THR A 426 -10.09 27.38 -10.16
CA THR A 426 -10.13 26.37 -9.09
C THR A 426 -9.34 25.12 -9.47
N LEU A 427 -9.45 24.64 -10.72
CA LEU A 427 -8.65 23.53 -11.23
C LEU A 427 -7.15 23.89 -11.29
N SER A 428 -6.81 25.12 -11.66
CA SER A 428 -5.42 25.63 -11.67
C SER A 428 -4.84 25.71 -10.26
N ARG A 429 -5.62 26.20 -9.28
CA ARG A 429 -5.28 26.21 -7.85
C ARG A 429 -5.01 24.79 -7.34
N ASP A 430 -5.91 23.85 -7.65
CA ASP A 430 -5.73 22.45 -7.24
C ASP A 430 -4.52 21.80 -7.94
N ALA A 431 -4.27 22.14 -9.20
CA ALA A 431 -3.06 21.71 -9.91
C ALA A 431 -1.80 22.28 -9.24
N LEU A 432 -1.81 23.55 -8.84
CA LEU A 432 -0.72 24.19 -8.10
C LEU A 432 -0.52 23.52 -6.74
N ALA A 433 -1.59 23.31 -5.96
CA ALA A 433 -1.54 22.61 -4.67
C ALA A 433 -0.91 21.21 -4.81
N LYS A 434 -1.35 20.43 -5.80
CA LYS A 434 -0.76 19.13 -6.14
C LYS A 434 0.72 19.27 -6.48
N ILE A 435 1.09 20.19 -7.38
CA ILE A 435 2.49 20.36 -7.81
C ILE A 435 3.40 20.81 -6.65
N GLN A 436 2.92 21.72 -5.80
CA GLN A 436 3.67 22.27 -4.67
C GLN A 436 3.95 21.20 -3.61
N ILE A 437 2.95 20.37 -3.29
CA ILE A 437 3.14 19.26 -2.34
C ILE A 437 4.03 18.16 -2.91
N LEU A 438 3.98 17.90 -4.22
CA LEU A 438 4.55 16.68 -4.79
C LEU A 438 5.93 16.83 -5.46
N PHE A 439 6.17 17.87 -6.27
CA PHE A 439 7.24 17.77 -7.29
C PHE A 439 8.31 18.85 -7.26
N LYS A 440 8.01 20.06 -6.78
CA LYS A 440 8.97 21.17 -6.95
C LYS A 440 9.62 21.65 -5.67
N HIS A 441 8.96 21.57 -4.51
CA HIS A 441 9.48 22.13 -3.26
C HIS A 441 9.68 21.08 -2.15
N LEU A 442 8.65 20.35 -1.72
CA LEU A 442 8.74 19.43 -0.57
C LEU A 442 9.70 18.24 -0.75
N LEU A 443 9.44 17.34 -1.70
CA LEU A 443 10.24 16.11 -1.83
C LEU A 443 11.56 16.30 -2.61
N ARG A 444 11.54 17.11 -3.69
CA ARG A 444 12.68 17.27 -4.63
C ARG A 444 13.64 18.43 -4.30
N ARG A 445 13.17 19.56 -3.78
CA ARG A 445 14.03 20.72 -3.45
C ARG A 445 14.62 20.63 -2.05
N TYR A 446 13.84 20.18 -1.06
CA TYR A 446 14.39 19.86 0.26
C TYR A 446 15.07 18.51 0.31
N ARG A 447 15.06 17.75 -0.81
CA ARG A 447 15.80 16.51 -0.95
C ARG A 447 15.51 15.58 0.24
N ILE A 448 14.26 15.49 0.70
CA ILE A 448 13.90 14.75 1.92
C ILE A 448 14.32 13.28 1.75
N VAL A 449 13.96 12.69 0.61
CA VAL A 449 14.34 11.32 0.26
C VAL A 449 15.86 11.20 0.12
N ASP A 450 16.54 12.15 -0.54
CA ASP A 450 18.00 12.07 -0.65
C ASP A 450 18.71 12.29 0.70
N LYS A 451 18.14 13.09 1.62
CA LYS A 451 18.64 13.27 2.99
C LYS A 451 18.44 12.02 3.80
N ILE A 452 17.28 11.38 3.67
CA ILE A 452 17.04 10.04 4.22
C ILE A 452 18.09 9.07 3.67
N ASN A 453 18.33 9.06 2.36
CA ASN A 453 19.32 8.19 1.72
C ASN A 453 20.76 8.49 2.18
N ASN A 454 21.12 9.77 2.32
CA ASN A 454 22.41 10.17 2.89
C ASN A 454 22.55 9.74 4.36
N SER A 455 21.47 9.84 5.15
CA SER A 455 21.45 9.42 6.55
C SER A 455 21.48 7.90 6.72
N ILE A 456 20.91 7.15 5.79
CA ILE A 456 20.97 5.68 5.76
C ILE A 456 22.37 5.21 5.33
N GLY A 457 23.09 6.04 4.57
CA GLY A 457 24.42 5.73 4.06
C GLY A 457 24.34 5.05 2.69
N GLN A 458 23.62 5.65 1.75
CA GLN A 458 23.59 5.21 0.36
C GLN A 458 25.01 5.12 -0.21
N ASP A 459 25.34 3.98 -0.80
CA ASP A 459 26.55 3.73 -1.58
C ASP A 459 26.27 4.00 -3.08
N PRO A 460 26.78 5.09 -3.66
CA PRO A 460 26.56 5.41 -5.08
C PRO A 460 27.27 4.46 -6.04
N ASP A 461 28.31 3.76 -5.59
CA ASP A 461 29.17 2.92 -6.43
C ASP A 461 28.72 1.44 -6.44
N SER A 462 27.72 1.10 -5.62
CA SER A 462 27.15 -0.24 -5.56
C SER A 462 26.45 -0.63 -6.86
N LYS A 463 26.91 -1.72 -7.48
CA LYS A 463 26.32 -2.27 -8.72
C LYS A 463 25.24 -3.32 -8.47
N ASN A 464 25.33 -4.02 -7.34
CA ASN A 464 24.42 -5.10 -6.98
C ASN A 464 23.48 -4.61 -5.88
N LEU A 465 22.19 -4.84 -6.07
CA LEU A 465 21.17 -4.47 -5.10
C LEU A 465 20.07 -5.53 -5.00
N ILE A 466 19.43 -5.58 -3.84
CA ILE A 466 18.17 -6.28 -3.65
C ILE A 466 17.12 -5.24 -3.29
N GLY A 467 16.17 -5.04 -4.20
CA GLY A 467 15.08 -4.11 -4.02
C GLY A 467 13.87 -4.77 -3.38
N VAL A 468 13.37 -4.24 -2.26
CA VAL A 468 12.09 -4.67 -1.67
C VAL A 468 11.04 -3.63 -2.00
N LEU A 469 10.05 -4.02 -2.80
CA LEU A 469 9.00 -3.15 -3.28
C LEU A 469 7.71 -3.36 -2.47
N ASP A 470 7.38 -2.39 -1.63
CA ASP A 470 6.11 -2.30 -0.90
C ASP A 470 5.18 -1.33 -1.64
N ILE A 471 4.26 -1.89 -2.42
CA ILE A 471 3.25 -1.09 -3.14
C ILE A 471 1.98 -0.96 -2.31
N TYR A 472 1.31 0.19 -2.44
CA TYR A 472 -0.01 0.37 -1.86
C TYR A 472 -0.98 -0.69 -2.39
N GLY A 473 -1.91 -1.14 -1.54
CA GLY A 473 -2.82 -2.21 -1.89
C GLY A 473 -3.82 -1.80 -2.95
N PHE A 474 -4.19 -2.74 -3.81
CA PHE A 474 -5.29 -2.55 -4.75
C PHE A 474 -6.58 -2.32 -3.96
N GLU A 475 -7.23 -1.18 -4.19
CA GLU A 475 -8.53 -0.86 -3.61
C GLU A 475 -9.54 -0.73 -4.75
N SER A 476 -10.56 -1.60 -4.74
CA SER A 476 -11.70 -1.50 -5.64
C SER A 476 -12.75 -0.59 -5.02
N PHE A 477 -12.96 0.59 -5.62
CA PHE A 477 -13.98 1.53 -5.19
C PHE A 477 -15.26 1.38 -6.02
N LYS A 478 -16.42 1.74 -5.46
CA LYS A 478 -17.69 1.82 -6.20
C LYS A 478 -17.62 2.78 -7.40
N THR A 479 -16.69 3.73 -7.39
CA THR A 479 -16.33 4.57 -8.53
C THR A 479 -14.81 4.57 -8.72
N ASN A 480 -14.32 3.67 -9.57
CA ASN A 480 -12.91 3.65 -9.96
C ASN A 480 -12.63 4.79 -10.95
N ARG A 481 -11.88 5.81 -10.53
CA ARG A 481 -11.36 6.84 -11.46
C ARG A 481 -10.04 6.33 -12.06
N CYS A 482 -9.69 6.81 -13.26
CA CYS A 482 -8.63 6.36 -14.18
C CYS A 482 -7.26 5.93 -13.57
N LEU A 483 -6.94 6.34 -12.34
CA LEU A 483 -5.73 5.93 -11.61
C LEU A 483 -5.78 4.53 -10.98
N THR A 484 -6.93 3.86 -10.83
CA THR A 484 -6.99 2.59 -10.07
C THR A 484 -6.86 1.29 -10.86
N GLY A 485 -6.94 1.31 -12.20
CA GLY A 485 -7.16 0.06 -12.95
C GLY A 485 -5.95 -0.55 -13.65
N THR A 486 -5.34 0.16 -14.60
CA THR A 486 -4.70 -0.56 -15.74
C THR A 486 -3.32 -0.01 -16.15
N LEU A 487 -2.94 1.19 -15.72
CA LEU A 487 -1.65 1.82 -16.09
C LEU A 487 -0.52 1.60 -15.07
N LEU A 488 -0.85 1.11 -13.86
CA LEU A 488 0.09 1.00 -12.74
C LEU A 488 1.14 -0.09 -12.94
N LEU A 489 0.73 -1.28 -13.38
CA LEU A 489 1.68 -2.36 -13.66
C LEU A 489 2.47 -2.08 -14.93
N SER A 490 1.85 -1.68 -16.05
CA SER A 490 2.57 -1.62 -17.34
C SER A 490 3.65 -0.54 -17.44
N SER A 491 3.54 0.55 -16.66
CA SER A 491 4.52 1.65 -16.66
C SER A 491 5.66 1.43 -15.67
N LEU A 492 5.36 0.95 -14.46
CA LEU A 492 6.37 0.43 -13.51
C LEU A 492 7.17 -0.72 -14.16
N VAL A 493 6.51 -1.53 -14.99
CA VAL A 493 7.11 -2.70 -15.64
C VAL A 493 7.99 -2.39 -16.86
N LYS A 494 8.10 -1.13 -17.29
CA LYS A 494 8.89 -0.80 -18.50
C LYS A 494 10.17 -0.01 -18.23
N ASP A 495 10.19 0.88 -17.25
CA ASP A 495 11.32 1.81 -17.11
C ASP A 495 12.48 1.29 -16.23
N GLU A 496 12.24 0.34 -15.31
CA GLU A 496 13.30 -0.27 -14.46
C GLU A 496 13.43 -1.81 -14.63
N ILE A 497 12.51 -2.47 -15.33
CA ILE A 497 12.38 -3.95 -15.37
C ILE A 497 13.25 -4.63 -16.43
N SER A 498 13.97 -3.90 -17.28
CA SER A 498 14.80 -4.51 -18.31
C SER A 498 16.08 -5.20 -17.79
N SER A 499 16.39 -5.13 -16.49
CA SER A 499 17.73 -5.50 -15.96
C SER A 499 17.76 -6.43 -14.73
N SER A 500 16.62 -6.87 -14.16
CA SER A 500 16.60 -7.65 -12.90
C SER A 500 15.64 -8.86 -12.93
N ASN A 501 16.03 -9.97 -12.30
CA ASN A 501 15.18 -11.15 -12.07
C ASN A 501 14.25 -10.93 -10.85
N PHE A 502 13.00 -11.38 -10.93
CA PHE A 502 11.95 -11.12 -9.92
C PHE A 502 11.55 -12.38 -9.16
N THR A 503 11.36 -12.24 -7.83
CA THR A 503 10.59 -13.21 -7.01
C THR A 503 9.46 -12.45 -6.31
N CYS A 504 8.22 -12.96 -6.37
CA CYS A 504 7.05 -12.24 -5.88
C CYS A 504 6.53 -12.81 -4.54
N ILE A 505 6.08 -11.93 -3.65
CA ILE A 505 5.35 -12.26 -2.42
C ILE A 505 3.97 -11.62 -2.54
N CYS A 506 2.94 -12.45 -2.60
CA CYS A 506 1.55 -12.03 -2.68
C CYS A 506 0.88 -12.18 -1.31
N TRP A 507 0.59 -11.06 -0.67
CA TRP A 507 -0.28 -10.97 0.49
C TRP A 507 -1.73 -10.92 0.07
N GLN A 508 -2.57 -11.70 0.75
CA GLN A 508 -4.01 -11.52 0.69
C GLN A 508 -4.47 -10.93 2.03
N HIS A 509 -5.18 -9.80 1.96
CA HIS A 509 -5.91 -9.30 3.11
C HIS A 509 -7.12 -10.20 3.30
N ILE A 510 -7.27 -10.73 4.51
CA ILE A 510 -8.54 -11.27 4.94
C ILE A 510 -9.02 -10.36 6.06
N THR A 511 -10.02 -9.53 5.78
CA THR A 511 -10.55 -8.56 6.75
C THR A 511 -11.41 -9.31 7.75
N TYR A 512 -10.97 -9.38 9.01
CA TYR A 512 -11.86 -9.65 10.15
C TYR A 512 -12.86 -8.49 10.23
N MET A 513 -14.15 -8.79 10.06
CA MET A 513 -15.20 -8.05 10.79
C MET A 513 -15.37 -8.72 12.14
#